data_AF-A0A1A9VK84-F1
#
_entry.id   AF-A0A1A9VK84-F1
#
_cell.length_a   1.000
_cell.length_b   1.000
_cell.length_c   1.000
_cell.angle_alpha   90.00
_cell.angle_beta   90.00
_cell.angle_gamma   90.00
#
_symmetry.space_group_name_H-M   'P 1'
#
loop_
_entity.id
_entity.type
_entity.pdbx_description
1 polymer ?
#
loop_
_entity_poly.entity_id
_entity_poly.type
_entity_poly.pdbx_seq_one_letter_code
_entity_poly.pdbx_strand_id
1 'polypeptide(L)'
;MIELKGQEICVGGNKKNLIIFLHGWGSSGDNFIHLAKVMSKFLPESYFVAPNAPFEREIGDGYQWFSLEDRSEEALYNGVKNATSIINHFIDTKLKELNLKDTQLSLVGFSQGAMLAIHTALTRSQSCASVVAYSDGDDVMERYGDCLQNVKWFGYLSATSVYGDYSGNWVNEESETKPIEIRGEKRLRSEKKWLNSKLPVHIFRLAGIYGPGRNVLIDLQLGKAKNVKKEGHFFSRIHVEDISNILFSSMQNIKPGEIYNCADDSPTTQSEVIMCAAKLLNVSPPEPIELPDYAQSFYLGSKKVSGIREFACKKN
;
A
#
# COMPACT_ATOMS: atom_id res chain seq x y z
N MET A 1 -7.63 27.67 11.51
CA MET A 1 -6.81 26.64 10.83
C MET A 1 -7.63 25.36 10.82
N ILE A 2 -7.61 24.57 9.74
CA ILE A 2 -8.35 23.31 9.70
C ILE A 2 -7.62 22.31 10.61
N GLU A 3 -8.32 21.77 11.60
CA GLU A 3 -7.79 20.76 12.52
C GLU A 3 -8.17 19.37 12.01
N LEU A 4 -7.18 18.53 11.75
CA LEU A 4 -7.42 17.15 11.36
C LEU A 4 -7.69 16.30 12.60
N LYS A 5 -8.72 15.45 12.52
CA LYS A 5 -9.08 14.48 13.56
C LYS A 5 -9.10 13.08 12.96
N GLY A 6 -8.79 12.08 13.76
CA GLY A 6 -8.92 10.69 13.35
C GLY A 6 -8.46 9.73 14.41
N GLN A 7 -8.35 8.45 14.04
CA GLN A 7 -7.97 7.40 14.96
C GLN A 7 -6.52 7.54 15.37
N GLU A 8 -6.27 7.33 16.67
CA GLU A 8 -4.94 7.34 17.26
C GLU A 8 -4.73 6.02 18.00
N ILE A 9 -3.58 5.40 17.80
CA ILE A 9 -3.19 4.18 18.51
C ILE A 9 -1.79 4.39 19.07
N CYS A 10 -1.67 4.32 20.39
CA CYS A 10 -0.38 4.27 21.07
C CYS A 10 -0.06 2.84 21.45
N VAL A 11 1.12 2.35 21.07
CA VAL A 11 1.58 1.02 21.48
C VAL A 11 2.91 1.14 22.23
N GLY A 12 2.91 0.70 23.49
CA GLY A 12 4.03 0.84 24.42
C GLY A 12 3.95 2.10 25.30
N GLY A 13 4.73 2.12 26.38
CA GLY A 13 4.73 3.21 27.37
C GLY A 13 5.57 4.42 26.97
N ASN A 14 6.62 4.24 26.17
CA ASN A 14 7.45 5.31 25.64
C ASN A 14 7.10 5.56 24.18
N LYS A 15 6.80 6.80 23.81
CA LYS A 15 6.53 7.18 22.41
C LYS A 15 7.83 7.66 21.79
N LYS A 16 8.42 6.89 20.89
CA LYS A 16 9.68 7.21 20.19
C LYS A 16 9.49 7.54 18.71
N ASN A 17 8.40 7.12 18.10
CA ASN A 17 8.13 7.35 16.69
C ASN A 17 6.70 7.83 16.47
N LEU A 18 6.49 8.68 15.48
CA LEU A 18 5.18 9.09 14.98
C LEU A 18 5.00 8.55 13.56
N ILE A 19 3.95 7.74 13.35
CA ILE A 19 3.57 7.23 12.03
C ILE A 19 2.21 7.80 11.66
N ILE A 20 2.14 8.53 10.55
CA ILE A 20 0.90 9.13 10.06
C ILE A 20 0.46 8.45 8.77
N PHE A 21 -0.77 7.94 8.75
CA PHE A 21 -1.41 7.39 7.57
C PHE A 21 -2.23 8.45 6.85
N LEU A 22 -1.96 8.64 5.56
CA LEU A 22 -2.71 9.51 4.67
C LEU A 22 -3.49 8.64 3.68
N HIS A 23 -4.81 8.64 3.83
CA HIS A 23 -5.68 7.77 3.06
C HIS A 23 -5.91 8.27 1.63
N GLY A 24 -6.38 7.38 0.75
CA GLY A 24 -6.77 7.73 -0.62
C GLY A 24 -8.12 8.44 -0.71
N TRP A 25 -8.42 8.99 -1.88
CA TRP A 25 -9.71 9.63 -2.15
C TRP A 25 -10.89 8.67 -1.90
N GLY A 26 -11.89 9.12 -1.14
CA GLY A 26 -13.07 8.33 -0.77
C GLY A 26 -12.85 7.26 0.28
N SER A 27 -11.81 7.42 1.09
CA SER A 27 -11.52 6.58 2.24
C SER A 27 -11.62 7.40 3.53
N SER A 28 -11.25 6.80 4.65
CA SER A 28 -11.18 7.45 5.97
C SER A 28 -9.98 6.91 6.76
N GLY A 29 -9.56 7.65 7.77
CA GLY A 29 -8.56 7.23 8.74
C GLY A 29 -8.94 5.96 9.50
N ASP A 30 -10.24 5.71 9.70
CA ASP A 30 -10.75 4.53 10.41
C ASP A 30 -10.34 3.21 9.73
N ASN A 31 -10.16 3.22 8.41
CA ASN A 31 -9.73 2.05 7.64
C ASN A 31 -8.30 1.59 7.97
N PHE A 32 -7.51 2.43 8.65
CA PHE A 32 -6.11 2.14 8.97
C PHE A 32 -5.91 1.62 10.40
N ILE A 33 -6.95 1.58 11.24
CA ILE A 33 -6.86 1.07 12.62
C ILE A 33 -6.29 -0.35 12.65
N HIS A 34 -6.68 -1.18 11.69
CA HIS A 34 -6.22 -2.56 11.63
C HIS A 34 -4.75 -2.65 11.18
N LEU A 35 -4.37 -1.88 10.16
CA LEU A 35 -2.99 -1.82 9.70
C LEU A 35 -2.06 -1.29 10.81
N ALA A 36 -2.47 -0.25 11.54
CA ALA A 36 -1.73 0.27 12.68
C ALA A 36 -1.56 -0.77 13.79
N LYS A 37 -2.60 -1.56 14.10
CA LYS A 37 -2.51 -2.69 15.06
C LYS A 37 -1.57 -3.81 14.61
N VAL A 38 -1.51 -4.04 13.30
CA VAL A 38 -0.59 -5.02 12.71
C VAL A 38 0.85 -4.51 12.79
N MET A 39 1.08 -3.28 12.32
CA MET A 39 2.41 -2.66 12.30
C MET A 39 2.98 -2.48 13.71
N SER A 40 2.14 -2.22 14.71
CA SER A 40 2.59 -2.02 16.09
C SER A 40 3.21 -3.25 16.74
N LYS A 41 2.94 -4.46 16.22
CA LYS A 41 3.64 -5.69 16.63
C LYS A 41 5.13 -5.65 16.31
N PHE A 42 5.50 -4.92 15.25
CA PHE A 42 6.87 -4.82 14.73
C PHE A 42 7.52 -3.47 15.04
N LEU A 43 6.69 -2.45 15.32
CA LEU A 43 7.09 -1.10 15.69
C LEU A 43 6.64 -0.80 17.13
N PRO A 44 7.26 -1.41 18.16
CA PRO A 44 7.00 -1.02 19.54
C PRO A 44 7.36 0.45 19.75
N GLU A 45 6.78 1.08 20.78
CA GLU A 45 7.07 2.48 21.14
C GLU A 45 6.68 3.49 20.04
N SER A 46 5.67 3.15 19.25
CA SER A 46 5.21 3.97 18.13
C SER A 46 3.80 4.53 18.37
N TYR A 47 3.61 5.77 17.95
CA TYR A 47 2.34 6.46 17.96
C TYR A 47 1.80 6.52 16.53
N PHE A 48 0.72 5.81 16.29
CA PHE A 48 0.07 5.75 14.98
C PHE A 48 -1.11 6.70 14.94
N VAL A 49 -1.20 7.48 13.87
CA VAL A 49 -2.27 8.46 13.66
C VAL A 49 -2.80 8.33 12.25
N ALA A 50 -4.12 8.22 12.11
CA ALA A 50 -4.79 8.15 10.82
C ALA A 50 -5.89 9.22 10.80
N PRO A 51 -5.56 10.48 10.44
CA PRO A 51 -6.55 11.54 10.32
C PRO A 51 -7.51 11.27 9.15
N ASN A 52 -8.75 11.75 9.27
CA ASN A 52 -9.60 11.96 8.12
C ASN A 52 -9.13 13.19 7.35
N ALA A 53 -9.22 13.12 6.03
CA ALA A 53 -9.05 14.27 5.18
C ALA A 53 -10.14 15.33 5.48
N PRO A 54 -9.85 16.63 5.28
CA PRO A 54 -10.69 17.71 5.81
C PRO A 54 -12.02 17.92 5.08
N PHE A 55 -12.21 17.29 3.92
CA PHE A 55 -13.41 17.46 3.11
C PHE A 55 -14.12 16.13 2.90
N GLU A 56 -15.45 16.14 2.97
CA GLU A 56 -16.25 15.04 2.46
C GLU A 56 -16.19 15.00 0.93
N ARG A 57 -16.45 13.82 0.36
CA ARG A 57 -16.56 13.68 -1.09
C ARG A 57 -17.79 14.40 -1.63
N GLU A 58 -17.68 14.85 -2.87
CA GLU A 58 -18.79 15.46 -3.60
C GLU A 58 -19.94 14.45 -3.83
N ILE A 59 -19.58 13.19 -4.12
CA ILE A 59 -20.53 12.11 -4.35
C ILE A 59 -20.08 10.85 -3.62
N GLY A 60 -20.97 10.28 -2.81
CA GLY A 60 -20.76 9.05 -2.04
C GLY A 60 -20.08 9.28 -0.70
N ASP A 61 -19.87 8.20 0.06
CA ASP A 61 -19.27 8.27 1.40
C ASP A 61 -17.75 8.46 1.36
N GLY A 62 -17.21 8.96 2.47
CA GLY A 62 -15.78 9.08 2.73
C GLY A 62 -15.22 10.48 2.48
N TYR A 63 -13.91 10.60 2.65
CA TYR A 63 -13.21 11.89 2.68
C TYR A 63 -12.22 12.05 1.53
N GLN A 64 -11.85 13.29 1.29
CA GLN A 64 -10.85 13.70 0.30
C GLN A 64 -10.01 14.87 0.81
N TRP A 65 -8.75 14.91 0.36
CA TRP A 65 -7.80 15.95 0.75
C TRP A 65 -7.94 17.21 -0.10
N PHE A 66 -8.34 17.01 -1.35
CA PHE A 66 -8.70 18.02 -2.33
C PHE A 66 -9.57 17.34 -3.40
N SER A 67 -10.36 18.13 -4.12
CA SER A 67 -11.25 17.62 -5.17
C SER A 67 -10.45 17.03 -6.34
N LEU A 68 -10.99 15.96 -6.94
CA LEU A 68 -10.49 15.35 -8.18
C LEU A 68 -11.49 15.51 -9.35
N GLU A 69 -12.45 16.43 -9.24
CA GLU A 69 -13.36 16.79 -10.32
C GLU A 69 -12.60 17.47 -11.46
N ASP A 70 -11.76 18.46 -11.13
CA ASP A 70 -10.75 18.99 -12.05
C ASP A 70 -9.43 18.23 -11.87
N ARG A 71 -8.99 17.58 -12.96
CA ARG A 71 -7.74 16.80 -13.02
C ARG A 71 -6.66 17.49 -13.84
N SER A 72 -6.84 18.77 -14.13
CA SER A 72 -5.79 19.62 -14.69
C SER A 72 -4.56 19.59 -13.79
N GLU A 73 -3.38 19.72 -14.40
CA GLU A 73 -2.12 19.70 -13.65
C GLU A 73 -2.07 20.80 -12.59
N GLU A 74 -2.58 21.98 -12.92
CA GLU A 74 -2.67 23.12 -12.01
C GLU A 74 -3.59 22.85 -10.81
N ALA A 75 -4.79 22.31 -11.03
CA ALA A 75 -5.72 21.98 -9.95
C ALA A 75 -5.15 20.92 -9.01
N LEU A 76 -4.53 19.87 -9.57
CA LEU A 76 -3.88 18.82 -8.78
C LEU A 76 -2.71 19.37 -7.96
N TYR A 77 -1.87 20.22 -8.56
CA TYR A 77 -0.74 20.85 -7.88
C TYR A 77 -1.20 21.74 -6.73
N ASN A 78 -2.18 22.61 -6.98
CA ASN A 78 -2.74 23.49 -5.95
C ASN A 78 -3.44 22.69 -4.85
N GLY A 79 -4.16 21.63 -5.20
CA GLY A 79 -4.78 20.70 -4.25
C GLY A 79 -3.75 20.06 -3.32
N VAL A 80 -2.66 19.50 -3.88
CA VAL A 80 -1.56 18.92 -3.11
C VAL A 80 -0.89 19.95 -2.20
N LYS A 81 -0.58 21.14 -2.73
CA LYS A 81 0.07 22.22 -1.98
C LYS A 81 -0.79 22.68 -0.79
N ASN A 82 -2.08 22.90 -1.02
CA ASN A 82 -3.01 23.34 0.02
C ASN A 82 -3.21 22.28 1.11
N ALA A 83 -3.45 21.03 0.70
CA ALA A 83 -3.57 19.91 1.64
C ALA A 83 -2.27 19.68 2.43
N THR A 84 -1.10 19.84 1.80
CA THR A 84 0.20 19.74 2.48
C THR A 84 0.36 20.79 3.58
N SER A 85 -0.14 22.01 3.38
CA SER A 85 -0.12 23.05 4.43
C SER A 85 -0.90 22.62 5.68
N ILE A 86 -2.09 22.03 5.48
CA ILE A 86 -2.93 21.49 6.56
C ILE A 86 -2.21 20.32 7.26
N ILE A 87 -1.64 19.41 6.48
CA ILE A 87 -0.90 18.25 6.99
C ILE A 87 0.34 18.68 7.78
N ASN A 88 1.10 19.67 7.31
CA ASN A 88 2.27 20.18 8.02
C ASN A 88 1.89 20.75 9.39
N HIS A 89 0.82 21.55 9.46
CA HIS A 89 0.34 22.05 10.74
C HIS A 89 -0.06 20.93 11.70
N PHE A 90 -0.75 19.90 11.19
CA PHE A 90 -1.11 18.73 11.96
C PHE A 90 0.11 17.97 12.47
N ILE A 91 1.09 17.73 11.60
CA ILE A 91 2.37 17.09 11.96
C ILE A 91 3.07 17.87 13.06
N ASP A 92 3.24 19.18 12.90
CA ASP A 92 3.97 20.02 13.85
C ASP A 92 3.29 20.03 15.22
N THR A 93 1.96 20.03 15.23
CA THR A 93 1.15 19.91 16.45
C THR A 93 1.40 18.57 17.13
N LYS A 94 1.34 17.45 16.38
CA LYS A 94 1.58 16.11 16.94
C LYS A 94 3.02 15.89 17.40
N LEU A 95 4.00 16.37 16.65
CA LEU A 95 5.41 16.31 17.05
C LEU A 95 5.63 17.07 18.36
N LYS A 96 5.04 18.26 18.51
CA LYS A 96 5.11 19.04 19.75
C LYS A 96 4.40 18.35 20.92
N GLU A 97 3.18 17.85 20.72
CA GLU A 97 2.42 17.11 21.75
C GLU A 97 3.16 15.89 22.27
N LEU A 98 3.87 15.19 21.38
CA LEU A 98 4.58 13.95 21.67
C LEU A 98 6.05 14.18 22.06
N ASN A 99 6.54 15.42 22.01
CA ASN A 99 7.95 15.78 22.18
C ASN A 99 8.89 14.97 21.25
N LEU A 100 8.51 14.88 19.97
CA LEU A 100 9.25 14.19 18.91
C LEU A 100 9.80 15.16 17.87
N LYS A 101 10.77 14.69 17.08
CA LYS A 101 11.37 15.42 15.95
C LYS A 101 10.95 14.82 14.62
N ASP A 102 11.14 15.56 13.52
CA ASP A 102 10.93 15.06 12.15
C ASP A 102 11.71 13.79 11.84
N THR A 103 12.91 13.63 12.40
CA THR A 103 13.71 12.41 12.26
C THR A 103 13.08 11.18 12.89
N GLN A 104 11.95 11.32 13.59
CA GLN A 104 11.13 10.28 14.20
C GLN A 104 9.74 10.20 13.56
N LEU A 105 9.48 10.96 12.49
CA LEU A 105 8.24 10.97 11.72
C LEU A 105 8.34 10.04 10.51
N SER A 106 7.33 9.20 10.33
CA SER A 106 7.13 8.41 9.11
C SER A 106 5.77 8.70 8.50
N LEU A 107 5.72 8.89 7.18
CA LEU A 107 4.48 9.12 6.43
C LEU A 107 4.15 7.91 5.57
N VAL A 108 2.92 7.41 5.67
CA VAL A 108 2.41 6.28 4.89
C VAL A 108 1.21 6.76 4.08
N GLY A 109 1.34 6.81 2.76
CA GLY A 109 0.31 7.37 1.88
C GLY A 109 -0.25 6.37 0.87
N PHE A 110 -1.56 6.45 0.61
CA PHE A 110 -2.27 5.63 -0.37
C PHE A 110 -2.99 6.51 -1.41
N SER A 111 -2.82 6.23 -2.70
CA SER A 111 -3.44 6.97 -3.82
C SER A 111 -3.26 8.49 -3.65
N GLN A 112 -4.32 9.28 -3.49
CA GLN A 112 -4.23 10.72 -3.19
C GLN A 112 -3.34 11.01 -1.96
N GLY A 113 -3.45 10.21 -0.90
CA GLY A 113 -2.60 10.32 0.28
C GLY A 113 -1.13 9.97 0.01
N ALA A 114 -0.81 9.18 -1.02
CA ALA A 114 0.57 8.93 -1.43
C ALA A 114 1.20 10.20 -2.03
N MET A 115 0.44 10.94 -2.85
CA MET A 115 0.88 12.24 -3.37
C MET A 115 1.24 13.18 -2.23
N LEU A 116 0.40 13.21 -1.18
CA LEU A 116 0.58 14.08 -0.03
C LEU A 116 1.71 13.61 0.88
N ALA A 117 1.85 12.31 1.15
CA ALA A 117 2.95 11.77 1.96
C ALA A 117 4.30 12.11 1.33
N ILE A 118 4.40 11.93 0.02
CA ILE A 118 5.59 12.26 -0.76
C ILE A 118 5.82 13.78 -0.72
N HIS A 119 4.87 14.58 -1.19
CA HIS A 119 5.05 16.03 -1.26
C HIS A 119 5.37 16.65 0.10
N THR A 120 4.69 16.21 1.16
CA THR A 120 4.94 16.64 2.54
C THR A 120 6.37 16.32 2.97
N ALA A 121 6.81 15.06 2.89
CA ALA A 121 8.14 14.66 3.37
C ALA A 121 9.29 15.42 2.68
N LEU A 122 9.07 15.88 1.45
CA LEU A 122 10.08 16.55 0.65
C LEU A 122 10.11 18.06 0.85
N THR A 123 8.95 18.65 1.12
CA THR A 123 8.83 20.10 1.32
C THR A 123 8.98 20.52 2.79
N ARG A 124 9.05 19.56 3.72
CA ARG A 124 9.37 19.82 5.12
C ARG A 124 10.80 20.33 5.27
N SER A 125 10.98 21.22 6.24
CA SER A 125 12.27 21.87 6.55
C SER A 125 13.28 20.91 7.17
N GLN A 126 12.82 19.82 7.79
CA GLN A 126 13.66 18.76 8.33
C GLN A 126 13.27 17.42 7.71
N SER A 127 14.26 16.56 7.50
CA SER A 127 14.06 15.24 6.91
C SER A 127 13.23 14.33 7.81
N CYS A 128 12.20 13.72 7.22
CA CYS A 128 11.46 12.64 7.86
C CYS A 128 12.31 11.37 7.97
N ALA A 129 11.94 10.48 8.91
CA ALA A 129 12.56 9.17 9.03
C ALA A 129 12.31 8.30 7.79
N SER A 130 11.06 8.22 7.34
CA SER A 130 10.69 7.37 6.22
C SER A 130 9.41 7.82 5.51
N VAL A 131 9.27 7.41 4.24
CA VAL A 131 8.03 7.55 3.47
C VAL A 131 7.69 6.21 2.82
N VAL A 132 6.45 5.77 3.00
CA VAL A 132 5.86 4.64 2.27
C VAL A 132 4.77 5.20 1.35
N ALA A 133 4.84 4.88 0.06
CA ALA A 133 3.88 5.36 -0.92
C ALA A 133 3.29 4.20 -1.74
N TYR A 134 1.96 4.08 -1.72
CA TYR A 134 1.21 3.22 -2.62
C TYR A 134 0.40 4.09 -3.59
N SER A 135 0.79 4.16 -4.85
CA SER A 135 0.12 5.00 -5.85
C SER A 135 -0.07 4.28 -7.17
N ASP A 136 -1.33 4.16 -7.60
CA ASP A 136 -1.73 3.62 -8.89
C ASP A 136 -1.73 4.72 -9.93
N GLY A 137 -0.74 4.71 -10.83
CA GLY A 137 -0.82 5.48 -12.08
C GLY A 137 -0.81 7.00 -11.96
N ASP A 138 -0.47 7.58 -10.81
CA ASP A 138 -0.22 9.01 -10.67
C ASP A 138 1.26 9.35 -10.88
N ASP A 139 1.49 10.43 -11.62
CA ASP A 139 2.83 10.90 -11.97
C ASP A 139 3.45 11.78 -10.89
N VAL A 140 3.40 11.30 -9.64
CA VAL A 140 3.98 12.03 -8.50
C VAL A 140 5.46 12.34 -8.75
N MET A 141 6.16 11.45 -9.47
CA MET A 141 7.54 11.67 -9.90
C MET A 141 7.68 12.78 -10.94
N GLU A 142 6.92 12.80 -12.05
CA GLU A 142 7.07 13.90 -13.03
C GLU A 142 6.71 15.25 -12.41
N ARG A 143 5.77 15.28 -11.48
CA ARG A 143 5.27 16.54 -10.89
C ARG A 143 6.13 17.05 -9.74
N TYR A 144 6.74 16.16 -8.97
CA TYR A 144 7.42 16.53 -7.71
C TYR A 144 8.81 15.89 -7.54
N GLY A 145 9.32 15.22 -8.58
CA GLY A 145 10.55 14.43 -8.56
C GLY A 145 11.85 15.23 -8.39
N ASP A 146 11.89 16.46 -8.89
CA ASP A 146 13.10 17.30 -8.79
C ASP A 146 13.29 17.88 -7.37
N CYS A 147 12.28 17.79 -6.51
CA CYS A 147 12.32 18.26 -5.12
C CYS A 147 12.75 17.15 -4.12
N LEU A 148 13.17 15.97 -4.60
CA LEU A 148 13.32 14.74 -3.81
C LEU A 148 14.63 14.63 -2.98
N GLN A 149 14.94 15.52 -2.03
CA GLN A 149 16.27 15.47 -1.35
C GLN A 149 16.31 15.09 0.13
N ASN A 150 15.20 14.76 0.80
CA ASN A 150 15.17 14.80 2.28
C ASN A 150 14.56 13.59 3.02
N VAL A 151 14.77 12.35 2.59
CA VAL A 151 14.32 11.15 3.35
C VAL A 151 15.44 10.12 3.54
N LYS A 152 15.44 9.40 4.67
CA LYS A 152 16.43 8.35 4.94
C LYS A 152 16.10 7.01 4.25
N TRP A 153 14.81 6.78 4.00
CA TRP A 153 14.30 5.55 3.37
C TRP A 153 13.01 5.87 2.61
N PHE A 154 12.84 5.30 1.42
CA PHE A 154 11.66 5.49 0.58
C PHE A 154 11.14 4.14 0.06
N GLY A 155 9.95 3.73 0.49
CA GLY A 155 9.32 2.49 0.04
C GLY A 155 8.22 2.75 -0.99
N TYR A 156 8.42 2.30 -2.22
CA TYR A 156 7.36 2.29 -3.23
C TYR A 156 6.65 0.94 -3.24
N LEU A 157 5.38 0.95 -2.84
CA LEU A 157 4.52 -0.22 -2.89
C LEU A 157 4.01 -0.40 -4.34
N SER A 158 4.63 -1.35 -5.03
CA SER A 158 4.31 -1.77 -6.39
C SER A 158 3.35 -2.95 -6.42
N ALA A 159 3.21 -3.61 -7.57
CA ALA A 159 2.35 -4.77 -7.76
C ALA A 159 3.02 -5.80 -8.66
N THR A 160 2.72 -7.08 -8.43
CA THR A 160 3.22 -8.18 -9.28
C THR A 160 2.69 -8.11 -10.72
N SER A 161 1.69 -7.29 -11.03
CA SER A 161 1.21 -7.09 -12.41
C SER A 161 2.29 -6.60 -13.39
N VAL A 162 3.42 -6.05 -12.89
CA VAL A 162 4.58 -5.68 -13.71
C VAL A 162 5.23 -6.84 -14.45
N TYR A 163 5.08 -8.09 -13.97
CA TYR A 163 5.62 -9.25 -14.67
C TYR A 163 4.77 -9.66 -15.89
N GLY A 164 3.46 -9.42 -15.86
CA GLY A 164 2.53 -9.91 -16.89
C GLY A 164 2.16 -11.39 -16.74
N ASP A 165 2.08 -12.09 -17.87
CA ASP A 165 1.79 -13.52 -17.97
C ASP A 165 3.07 -14.35 -18.12
N TYR A 166 3.19 -15.40 -17.30
CA TYR A 166 4.25 -16.39 -17.36
C TYR A 166 3.67 -17.81 -17.55
N SER A 167 2.40 -17.91 -17.97
CA SER A 167 1.69 -19.18 -18.17
C SER A 167 1.76 -20.09 -16.94
N GLY A 168 1.68 -19.49 -15.75
CA GLY A 168 1.76 -20.20 -14.48
C GLY A 168 3.17 -20.59 -14.04
N ASN A 169 4.24 -20.19 -14.74
CA ASN A 169 5.62 -20.42 -14.29
C ASN A 169 6.01 -19.53 -13.11
N TRP A 170 7.10 -19.91 -12.45
CA TRP A 170 7.69 -19.15 -11.35
C TRP A 170 8.38 -17.87 -11.84
N VAL A 171 8.24 -16.79 -11.07
CA VAL A 171 8.98 -15.53 -11.26
C VAL A 171 9.61 -15.08 -9.95
N ASN A 172 10.76 -14.46 -10.07
CA ASN A 172 11.50 -13.77 -9.01
C ASN A 172 11.79 -12.32 -9.42
N GLU A 173 12.52 -11.58 -8.60
CA GLU A 173 12.81 -10.16 -8.77
C GLU A 173 13.70 -9.87 -10.00
N GLU A 174 14.49 -10.86 -10.43
CA GLU A 174 15.33 -10.84 -11.63
C GLU A 174 14.56 -11.18 -12.91
N SER A 175 13.32 -11.69 -12.79
CA SER A 175 12.51 -12.06 -13.94
C SER A 175 12.10 -10.84 -14.76
N GLU A 176 11.99 -11.03 -16.08
CA GLU A 176 11.66 -9.96 -17.01
C GLU A 176 10.26 -9.36 -16.73
N THR A 177 10.14 -8.04 -16.81
CA THR A 177 8.86 -7.35 -16.57
C THR A 177 8.15 -7.06 -17.89
N LYS A 178 7.13 -7.86 -18.21
CA LYS A 178 6.31 -7.76 -19.44
C LYS A 178 4.84 -7.53 -19.13
N PRO A 179 4.47 -6.38 -18.54
CA PRO A 179 3.07 -6.15 -18.20
C PRO A 179 2.20 -6.20 -19.46
N ILE A 180 1.05 -6.86 -19.34
CA ILE A 180 0.06 -7.03 -20.42
C ILE A 180 -1.17 -6.14 -20.23
N GLU A 181 -1.19 -5.36 -19.15
CA GLU A 181 -2.28 -4.47 -18.79
C GLU A 181 -1.76 -3.04 -18.60
N ILE A 182 -2.57 -2.06 -18.96
CA ILE A 182 -2.28 -0.62 -18.79
C ILE A 182 -1.85 -0.30 -17.35
N ARG A 183 -2.49 -0.92 -16.35
CA ARG A 183 -2.12 -0.72 -14.93
C ARG A 183 -0.73 -1.25 -14.59
N GLY A 184 -0.33 -2.39 -15.18
CA GLY A 184 1.00 -2.97 -15.02
C GLY A 184 2.07 -2.12 -15.71
N GLU A 185 1.78 -1.60 -16.91
CA GLU A 185 2.66 -0.69 -17.64
C GLU A 185 2.91 0.60 -16.87
N LYS A 186 1.84 1.24 -16.40
CA LYS A 186 1.92 2.45 -15.54
C LYS A 186 2.75 2.17 -14.29
N ARG A 187 2.56 1.01 -13.67
CA ARG A 187 3.32 0.61 -12.48
C ARG A 187 4.81 0.47 -12.78
N LEU A 188 5.15 -0.25 -13.85
CA LEU A 188 6.54 -0.45 -14.26
C LEU A 188 7.22 0.88 -14.63
N ARG A 189 6.49 1.80 -15.28
CA ARG A 189 6.97 3.17 -15.53
C ARG A 189 7.28 3.89 -14.21
N SER A 190 6.40 3.80 -13.21
CA SER A 190 6.66 4.38 -11.89
C SER A 190 7.85 3.74 -11.18
N GLU A 191 7.99 2.41 -11.19
CA GLU A 191 9.18 1.74 -10.62
C GLU A 191 10.48 2.29 -11.21
N LYS A 192 10.56 2.36 -12.55
CA LYS A 192 11.74 2.89 -13.26
C LYS A 192 12.02 4.35 -12.91
N LYS A 193 10.99 5.18 -12.75
CA LYS A 193 11.17 6.58 -12.35
C LYS A 193 11.71 6.69 -10.92
N TRP A 194 11.11 5.97 -9.97
CA TRP A 194 11.55 5.98 -8.58
C TRP A 194 12.99 5.49 -8.44
N LEU A 195 13.36 4.40 -9.11
CA LEU A 195 14.75 3.91 -9.09
C LEU A 195 15.76 4.94 -9.64
N ASN A 196 15.35 5.81 -10.56
CA ASN A 196 16.20 6.86 -11.13
C ASN A 196 16.16 8.20 -10.35
N SER A 197 15.41 8.29 -9.24
CA SER A 197 15.11 9.54 -8.53
C SER A 197 16.19 10.04 -7.56
N LYS A 198 17.32 9.34 -7.47
CA LYS A 198 18.40 9.55 -6.47
C LYS A 198 18.00 9.35 -5.01
N LEU A 199 16.73 9.07 -4.71
CA LEU A 199 16.27 8.72 -3.37
C LEU A 199 16.75 7.33 -2.93
N PRO A 200 16.79 7.05 -1.62
CA PRO A 200 17.04 5.72 -1.08
C PRO A 200 15.79 4.82 -1.26
N VAL A 201 15.48 4.49 -2.52
CA VAL A 201 14.26 3.79 -2.93
C VAL A 201 14.36 2.28 -2.73
N HIS A 202 13.27 1.68 -2.28
CA HIS A 202 13.03 0.24 -2.26
C HIS A 202 11.68 -0.04 -2.92
N ILE A 203 11.64 -1.03 -3.82
CA ILE A 203 10.42 -1.42 -4.54
C ILE A 203 9.84 -2.67 -3.90
N PHE A 204 8.54 -2.65 -3.58
CA PHE A 204 7.84 -3.79 -3.00
C PHE A 204 6.73 -4.24 -3.94
N ARG A 205 6.95 -5.29 -4.74
CA ARG A 205 5.96 -5.84 -5.67
C ARG A 205 4.96 -6.70 -4.91
N LEU A 206 3.82 -6.10 -4.56
CA LEU A 206 2.79 -6.77 -3.75
C LEU A 206 1.97 -7.78 -4.57
N ALA A 207 1.78 -8.97 -4.00
CA ALA A 207 0.81 -9.96 -4.46
C ALA A 207 -0.62 -9.60 -3.99
N GLY A 208 -1.59 -10.48 -4.22
CA GLY A 208 -2.98 -10.27 -3.78
C GLY A 208 -3.08 -10.17 -2.25
N ILE A 209 -3.34 -8.98 -1.73
CA ILE A 209 -3.35 -8.70 -0.29
C ILE A 209 -4.60 -9.28 0.36
N TYR A 210 -4.42 -10.04 1.44
CA TYR A 210 -5.50 -10.48 2.32
C TYR A 210 -5.17 -10.22 3.79
N GLY A 211 -6.22 -10.21 4.62
CA GLY A 211 -6.08 -10.06 6.06
C GLY A 211 -7.41 -9.85 6.76
N PRO A 212 -7.39 -9.44 8.04
CA PRO A 212 -8.60 -9.13 8.79
C PRO A 212 -9.44 -8.04 8.09
N GLY A 213 -10.74 -8.28 8.00
CA GLY A 213 -11.68 -7.41 7.26
C GLY A 213 -11.67 -7.56 5.74
N ARG A 214 -10.63 -8.19 5.15
CA ARG A 214 -10.51 -8.38 3.70
C ARG A 214 -9.98 -9.78 3.37
N ASN A 215 -10.88 -10.75 3.29
CA ASN A 215 -10.55 -12.14 2.95
C ASN A 215 -11.78 -12.91 2.45
N VAL A 216 -11.53 -14.07 1.84
CA VAL A 216 -12.57 -14.92 1.24
C VAL A 216 -13.58 -15.48 2.25
N LEU A 217 -13.24 -15.58 3.54
CA LEU A 217 -14.19 -16.07 4.57
C LEU A 217 -15.34 -15.07 4.72
N ILE A 218 -15.01 -13.78 4.74
CA ILE A 218 -16.01 -12.70 4.78
C ILE A 218 -16.84 -12.71 3.50
N ASP A 219 -16.21 -12.85 2.33
CA ASP A 219 -16.92 -12.90 1.06
C ASP A 219 -17.92 -14.08 1.00
N LEU A 220 -17.56 -15.24 1.58
CA LEU A 220 -18.47 -16.39 1.70
C LEU A 220 -19.64 -16.10 2.63
N GLN A 221 -19.37 -15.53 3.81
CA GLN A 221 -20.41 -15.18 4.78
C GLN A 221 -21.40 -14.14 4.23
N LEU A 222 -20.93 -13.24 3.36
CA LEU A 222 -21.75 -12.22 2.70
C LEU A 222 -22.41 -12.69 1.40
N GLY A 223 -22.19 -13.95 0.97
CA GLY A 223 -22.71 -14.47 -0.30
C GLY A 223 -22.11 -13.81 -1.56
N LYS A 224 -20.93 -13.20 -1.43
CA LYS A 224 -20.22 -12.48 -2.52
C LYS A 224 -19.12 -13.31 -3.18
N ALA A 225 -18.69 -14.41 -2.56
CA ALA A 225 -17.65 -15.26 -3.09
C ALA A 225 -18.07 -15.93 -4.41
N LYS A 226 -17.17 -15.91 -5.41
CA LYS A 226 -17.40 -16.50 -6.73
C LYS A 226 -16.33 -17.54 -7.05
N ASN A 227 -16.75 -18.78 -7.27
CA ASN A 227 -15.87 -19.89 -7.60
C ASN A 227 -15.58 -19.93 -9.11
N VAL A 228 -14.78 -18.99 -9.61
CA VAL A 228 -14.44 -18.94 -11.03
C VAL A 228 -13.48 -20.08 -11.37
N LYS A 229 -13.89 -20.95 -12.31
CA LYS A 229 -13.06 -22.05 -12.79
C LYS A 229 -12.21 -21.59 -13.97
N LYS A 230 -10.90 -21.46 -13.76
CA LYS A 230 -9.90 -21.31 -14.83
C LYS A 230 -8.73 -22.24 -14.55
N GLU A 231 -8.71 -23.38 -15.22
CA GLU A 231 -7.68 -24.40 -15.01
C GLU A 231 -6.29 -23.85 -15.33
N GLY A 232 -5.30 -24.24 -14.52
CA GLY A 232 -3.92 -23.79 -14.67
C GLY A 232 -3.67 -22.32 -14.30
N HIS A 233 -4.66 -21.58 -13.77
CA HIS A 233 -4.49 -20.18 -13.40
C HIS A 233 -4.20 -20.01 -11.91
N PHE A 234 -2.99 -19.58 -11.59
CA PHE A 234 -2.51 -19.32 -10.23
C PHE A 234 -2.61 -17.84 -9.86
N PHE A 235 -2.95 -17.61 -8.59
CA PHE A 235 -2.78 -16.32 -7.92
C PHE A 235 -1.77 -16.46 -6.79
N SER A 236 -0.86 -15.51 -6.71
CA SER A 236 -0.02 -15.33 -5.52
C SER A 236 -0.71 -14.35 -4.56
N ARG A 237 -0.56 -14.58 -3.25
CA ARG A 237 -1.18 -13.77 -2.21
C ARG A 237 -0.15 -13.37 -1.18
N ILE A 238 -0.47 -12.39 -0.34
CA ILE A 238 0.37 -11.97 0.78
C ILE A 238 -0.52 -11.48 1.92
N HIS A 239 -0.20 -11.88 3.15
CA HIS A 239 -0.90 -11.38 4.31
C HIS A 239 -0.43 -9.96 4.66
N VAL A 240 -1.34 -9.10 5.11
CA VAL A 240 -1.00 -7.72 5.50
C VAL A 240 0.07 -7.62 6.60
N GLU A 241 0.12 -8.61 7.51
CA GLU A 241 1.18 -8.68 8.54
C GLU A 241 2.56 -8.95 7.92
N ASP A 242 2.62 -9.80 6.90
CA ASP A 242 3.88 -10.11 6.23
C ASP A 242 4.40 -8.92 5.41
N ILE A 243 3.51 -8.11 4.82
CA ILE A 243 3.91 -6.83 4.20
C ILE A 243 4.55 -5.90 5.23
N SER A 244 3.93 -5.79 6.41
CA SER A 244 4.43 -4.93 7.49
C SER A 244 5.81 -5.38 7.97
N ASN A 245 6.03 -6.69 8.07
CA ASN A 245 7.33 -7.28 8.36
C ASN A 245 8.39 -6.91 7.33
N ILE A 246 8.11 -7.15 6.05
CA ILE A 246 9.05 -6.90 4.96
C ILE A 246 9.44 -5.41 4.91
N LEU A 247 8.48 -4.50 5.05
CA LEU A 247 8.76 -3.07 5.06
C LEU A 247 9.68 -2.69 6.23
N PHE A 248 9.38 -3.20 7.42
CA PHE A 248 10.17 -2.90 8.61
C PHE A 248 11.59 -3.46 8.52
N SER A 249 11.74 -4.70 8.06
CA SER A 249 13.06 -5.30 7.86
C SER A 249 13.88 -4.54 6.82
N SER A 250 13.25 -4.04 5.75
CA SER A 250 13.91 -3.16 4.77
C SER A 250 14.32 -1.81 5.38
N MET A 251 13.50 -1.22 6.26
CA MET A 251 13.86 0.02 6.96
C MET A 251 15.05 -0.16 7.92
N GLN A 252 15.23 -1.36 8.50
CA GLN A 252 16.38 -1.66 9.35
C GLN A 252 17.66 -1.99 8.56
N ASN A 253 17.51 -2.46 7.31
CA ASN A 253 18.61 -2.85 6.44
C ASN A 253 18.52 -2.08 5.12
N ILE A 254 18.84 -0.78 5.19
CA ILE A 254 18.67 0.14 4.07
C ILE A 254 19.63 -0.21 2.94
N LYS A 255 19.08 -0.82 1.88
CA LYS A 255 19.77 -1.15 0.63
C LYS A 255 19.09 -0.48 -0.59
N PRO A 256 19.40 0.79 -0.90
CA PRO A 256 18.75 1.51 -2.00
C PRO A 256 18.86 0.76 -3.32
N GLY A 257 17.78 0.76 -4.11
CA GLY A 257 17.66 0.08 -5.39
C GLY A 257 17.11 -1.35 -5.31
N GLU A 258 16.99 -1.93 -4.11
CA GLU A 258 16.45 -3.27 -3.95
C GLU A 258 14.97 -3.36 -4.33
N ILE A 259 14.64 -4.51 -4.91
CA ILE A 259 13.28 -4.89 -5.30
C ILE A 259 12.93 -6.15 -4.52
N TYR A 260 11.71 -6.21 -3.99
CA TYR A 260 11.23 -7.31 -3.18
C TYR A 260 9.87 -7.80 -3.68
N ASN A 261 9.74 -9.09 -3.92
CA ASN A 261 8.46 -9.74 -4.12
C ASN A 261 7.79 -10.02 -2.78
N CYS A 262 6.68 -9.33 -2.53
CA CYS A 262 5.87 -9.54 -1.33
C CYS A 262 4.76 -10.54 -1.66
N ALA A 263 5.09 -11.82 -1.58
CA ALA A 263 4.20 -12.96 -1.78
C ALA A 263 4.46 -14.03 -0.70
N ASP A 264 3.43 -14.82 -0.37
CA ASP A 264 3.60 -16.07 0.37
C ASP A 264 4.15 -17.19 -0.55
N ASP A 265 4.52 -18.31 0.06
CA ASP A 265 5.11 -19.46 -0.65
C ASP A 265 4.05 -20.38 -1.29
N SER A 266 2.76 -19.99 -1.27
CA SER A 266 1.64 -20.85 -1.66
C SER A 266 0.79 -20.26 -2.81
N PRO A 267 1.35 -20.10 -4.02
CA PRO A 267 0.55 -19.80 -5.20
C PRO A 267 -0.55 -20.85 -5.40
N THR A 268 -1.79 -20.39 -5.45
CA THR A 268 -2.98 -21.24 -5.45
C THR A 268 -4.06 -20.66 -6.34
N THR A 269 -4.89 -21.52 -6.91
CA THR A 269 -6.04 -21.11 -7.73
C THR A 269 -7.08 -20.36 -6.88
N GLN A 270 -8.01 -19.65 -7.52
CA GLN A 270 -9.12 -19.04 -6.77
C GLN A 270 -10.03 -20.12 -6.14
N SER A 271 -10.27 -21.21 -6.87
CA SER A 271 -11.15 -22.30 -6.44
C SER A 271 -10.63 -22.99 -5.18
N GLU A 272 -9.34 -23.32 -5.11
CA GLU A 272 -8.73 -23.95 -3.93
C GLU A 272 -8.88 -23.09 -2.67
N VAL A 273 -8.71 -21.78 -2.78
CA VAL A 273 -8.88 -20.84 -1.66
C VAL A 273 -10.33 -20.78 -1.19
N ILE A 274 -11.30 -20.78 -2.12
CA ILE A 274 -12.73 -20.81 -1.79
C ILE A 274 -13.11 -22.12 -1.12
N MET A 275 -12.66 -23.26 -1.65
CA MET A 275 -12.93 -24.57 -1.07
C MET A 275 -12.35 -24.70 0.34
N CYS A 276 -11.11 -24.24 0.54
CA CYS A 276 -10.48 -24.21 1.86
C CYS A 276 -11.28 -23.34 2.85
N ALA A 277 -11.69 -22.15 2.42
CA ALA A 277 -12.47 -21.22 3.24
C ALA A 277 -13.87 -21.76 3.59
N ALA A 278 -14.56 -22.38 2.63
CA ALA A 278 -15.85 -23.02 2.84
C ALA A 278 -15.74 -24.17 3.87
N LYS A 279 -14.68 -24.98 3.78
CA LYS A 279 -14.38 -26.02 4.76
C LYS A 279 -14.14 -25.45 6.15
N LEU A 280 -13.38 -24.37 6.28
CA LEU A 280 -13.12 -23.70 7.57
C LEU A 280 -14.40 -23.14 8.21
N LEU A 281 -15.33 -22.64 7.40
CA LEU A 281 -16.62 -22.12 7.85
C LEU A 281 -17.69 -23.20 8.04
N ASN A 282 -17.41 -24.45 7.65
CA ASN A 282 -18.38 -25.55 7.61
C ASN A 282 -19.63 -25.21 6.78
N VAL A 283 -19.44 -24.61 5.60
CA VAL A 283 -20.50 -24.28 4.65
C VAL A 283 -20.22 -24.91 3.28
N SER A 284 -21.25 -25.06 2.45
CA SER A 284 -21.07 -25.49 1.05
C SER A 284 -20.38 -24.39 0.24
N PRO A 285 -19.37 -24.72 -0.58
CA PRO A 285 -18.77 -23.73 -1.48
C PRO A 285 -19.77 -23.35 -2.58
N PRO A 286 -19.68 -22.12 -3.13
CA PRO A 286 -20.44 -21.74 -4.32
C PRO A 286 -20.15 -22.67 -5.50
N GLU A 287 -21.18 -22.93 -6.30
CA GLU A 287 -21.04 -23.68 -7.54
C GLU A 287 -19.99 -23.04 -8.46
N PRO A 288 -19.15 -23.85 -9.13
CA PRO A 288 -18.20 -23.33 -10.11
C PRO A 288 -18.89 -22.55 -11.22
N ILE A 289 -18.33 -21.41 -11.60
CA ILE A 289 -18.79 -20.61 -12.73
C ILE A 289 -17.68 -20.44 -13.76
N GLU A 290 -18.06 -20.35 -15.04
CA GLU A 290 -17.15 -19.96 -16.12
C GLU A 290 -16.65 -18.52 -15.91
N LEU A 291 -15.49 -18.21 -16.50
CA LEU A 291 -14.86 -16.89 -16.41
C LEU A 291 -15.81 -15.81 -16.97
N PRO A 292 -16.36 -14.91 -16.13
CA PRO A 292 -17.29 -13.90 -16.61
C PRO A 292 -16.56 -12.74 -17.28
N ASP A 293 -17.23 -12.06 -18.21
CA ASP A 293 -16.67 -10.97 -19.02
C ASP A 293 -16.01 -9.86 -18.21
N TYR A 294 -16.66 -9.43 -17.12
CA TYR A 294 -16.14 -8.38 -16.24
C TYR A 294 -14.85 -8.79 -15.50
N ALA A 295 -14.56 -10.08 -15.40
CA ALA A 295 -13.38 -10.61 -14.73
C ALA A 295 -12.24 -10.98 -15.69
N GLN A 296 -12.45 -10.92 -17.01
CA GLN A 296 -11.45 -11.34 -18.00
C GLN A 296 -10.10 -10.65 -17.78
N SER A 297 -10.10 -9.34 -17.52
CA SER A 297 -8.88 -8.57 -17.26
C SER A 297 -8.09 -9.12 -16.06
N PHE A 298 -8.77 -9.42 -14.96
CA PHE A 298 -8.17 -9.96 -13.74
C PHE A 298 -7.49 -11.33 -13.97
N TYR A 299 -7.91 -12.05 -15.00
CA TYR A 299 -7.44 -13.38 -15.36
C TYR A 299 -6.48 -13.38 -16.57
N LEU A 300 -6.05 -12.22 -17.07
CA LEU A 300 -5.23 -12.11 -18.28
C LEU A 300 -3.86 -12.79 -18.16
N GLY A 301 -3.23 -12.76 -16.99
CA GLY A 301 -1.89 -13.32 -16.80
C GLY A 301 -1.77 -14.18 -15.55
N SER A 302 -1.05 -15.29 -15.67
CA SER A 302 -0.80 -16.22 -14.57
C SER A 302 0.68 -16.40 -14.31
N LYS A 303 1.05 -16.38 -13.03
CA LYS A 303 2.43 -16.54 -12.55
C LYS A 303 2.44 -16.95 -11.09
N LYS A 304 3.48 -17.68 -10.72
CA LYS A 304 3.79 -18.03 -9.33
C LYS A 304 4.91 -17.12 -8.86
N VAL A 305 4.64 -16.22 -7.93
CA VAL A 305 5.63 -15.26 -7.46
C VAL A 305 6.38 -15.89 -6.29
N SER A 306 7.70 -15.99 -6.38
CA SER A 306 8.51 -16.42 -5.23
C SER A 306 8.53 -15.31 -4.17
N GLY A 307 8.10 -15.63 -2.95
CA GLY A 307 8.20 -14.74 -1.81
C GLY A 307 9.66 -14.54 -1.36
N ILE A 308 9.92 -13.40 -0.72
CA ILE A 308 11.23 -13.15 -0.12
C ILE A 308 11.48 -14.06 1.09
N ARG A 309 12.54 -14.89 0.98
CA ARG A 309 12.92 -15.84 2.04
C ARG A 309 13.69 -15.19 3.19
N GLU A 310 14.38 -14.08 2.95
CA GLU A 310 15.20 -13.39 3.97
C GLU A 310 14.37 -12.79 5.12
N PHE A 311 13.10 -12.47 4.89
CA PHE A 311 12.20 -11.84 5.87
C PHE A 311 11.06 -12.75 6.32
N ALA A 312 11.04 -14.01 5.89
CA ALA A 312 10.06 -14.97 6.32
C ALA A 312 10.18 -15.15 7.84
N CYS A 313 9.12 -14.78 8.57
CA CYS A 313 8.96 -15.20 9.96
C CYS A 313 9.20 -16.72 10.01
N LYS A 314 10.16 -17.16 10.84
CA LYS A 314 10.20 -18.55 11.29
C LYS A 314 8.85 -18.79 11.99
N LYS A 315 7.89 -19.33 11.24
CA LYS A 315 6.61 -19.80 11.79
C LYS A 315 6.96 -21.00 12.67
N ASN A 316 7.10 -20.76 13.97
CA ASN A 316 7.02 -21.81 14.98
C ASN A 316 5.56 -22.12 15.26
#